data_AF-A0A1F0PXZ6-F1
#
_entry.id   AF-A0A1F0PXZ6-F1
#
_cell.length_a   1.000
_cell.length_b   1.000
_cell.length_c   1.000
_cell.angle_alpha   90.00
_cell.angle_beta   90.00
_cell.angle_gamma   90.00
#
_symmetry.space_group_name_H-M   'P 1'
#
loop_
_entity.id
_entity.type
_entity.pdbx_description
1 polymer ?
#
loop_
_entity_poly.entity_id
_entity_poly.type
_entity_poly.pdbx_seq_one_letter_code
_entity_poly.pdbx_strand_id
1 'polypeptide(L)'
;MTADDYWELRRDIRKDDQILYDERYTPKEENPDNWRQRDPIVLGPHDEFLVIGAVRYARGRATYTVKETVDWVIKHWDDLSDNTRRVIARDVREECRNRRDTYSQRTTLTRIDDPDWNRLLNHIKESK
;
A
#
# COMPACT_ATOMS: atom_id res chain seq x y z
N MET A 1 -30.68 -23.85 21.52
CA MET A 1 -30.71 -22.52 20.89
C MET A 1 -31.65 -21.66 21.72
N THR A 2 -31.08 -20.72 22.45
CA THR A 2 -31.81 -19.75 23.27
C THR A 2 -32.44 -18.67 22.38
N ALA A 3 -33.32 -17.84 22.94
CA ALA A 3 -33.87 -16.68 22.21
C ALA A 3 -32.75 -15.71 21.79
N ASP A 4 -31.71 -15.59 22.63
CA ASP A 4 -30.54 -14.77 22.33
C ASP A 4 -29.72 -15.36 21.18
N ASP A 5 -29.49 -16.68 21.17
CA ASP A 5 -28.82 -17.37 20.06
C ASP A 5 -29.56 -17.17 18.72
N TYR A 6 -30.91 -17.14 18.75
CA TYR A 6 -31.74 -16.90 17.56
C TYR A 6 -31.58 -15.47 17.03
N TRP A 7 -31.57 -14.48 17.92
CA TRP A 7 -31.40 -13.08 17.55
C TRP A 7 -29.96 -12.74 17.14
N GLU A 8 -28.95 -13.38 17.73
CA GLU A 8 -27.55 -13.29 17.30
C GLU A 8 -27.36 -13.87 15.90
N LEU A 9 -27.85 -15.08 15.65
CA LEU A 9 -27.80 -15.70 14.32
C LEU A 9 -28.51 -14.84 13.27
N ARG A 10 -29.71 -14.32 13.60
CA ARG A 10 -30.45 -13.42 12.71
C ARG A 10 -29.76 -12.06 12.51
N ARG A 11 -28.98 -11.59 13.48
CA ARG A 11 -28.21 -10.35 13.37
C ARG A 11 -27.01 -10.52 12.44
N ASP A 12 -26.31 -11.64 12.53
CA ASP A 12 -25.18 -11.93 11.64
C ASP A 12 -25.64 -12.29 10.22
N ILE A 13 -26.73 -13.04 10.05
CA ILE A 13 -27.37 -13.23 8.72
C ILE A 13 -27.77 -11.89 8.10
N ARG A 14 -28.29 -10.94 8.90
CA ARG A 14 -28.66 -9.61 8.39
C ARG A 14 -27.44 -8.74 8.03
N LYS A 15 -26.29 -8.94 8.67
CA LYS A 15 -25.03 -8.33 8.24
C LYS A 15 -24.59 -8.91 6.90
N ASP A 16 -24.74 -10.22 6.70
CA ASP A 16 -24.40 -10.89 5.44
C ASP A 16 -25.37 -10.52 4.30
N ASP A 17 -26.66 -10.32 4.59
CA ASP A 17 -27.63 -9.80 3.62
C ASP A 17 -27.40 -8.30 3.33
N GLN A 18 -26.93 -7.51 4.29
CA GLN A 18 -26.42 -6.15 4.04
C GLN A 18 -25.10 -6.15 3.25
N ILE A 19 -24.35 -7.26 3.26
CA ILE A 19 -23.22 -7.50 2.37
C ILE A 19 -23.72 -7.95 0.98
N LEU A 20 -24.90 -8.54 0.83
CA LEU A 20 -25.52 -8.76 -0.50
C LEU A 20 -26.00 -7.44 -1.15
N TYR A 21 -26.27 -6.40 -0.35
CA TYR A 21 -26.33 -4.99 -0.76
C TYR A 21 -24.97 -4.30 -0.61
N ASP A 22 -23.91 -5.02 -0.99
CA ASP A 22 -22.54 -4.56 -0.94
C ASP A 22 -22.35 -3.25 -1.70
N GLU A 23 -21.73 -2.28 -1.01
CA GLU A 23 -21.10 -1.12 -1.64
C GLU A 23 -20.02 -1.55 -2.67
N ARG A 24 -19.63 -2.83 -2.74
CA ARG A 24 -18.75 -3.36 -3.80
C ARG A 24 -19.39 -3.46 -5.19
N TYR A 25 -20.73 -3.55 -5.31
CA TYR A 25 -21.41 -3.84 -6.59
C TYR A 25 -22.51 -2.84 -6.99
N THR A 26 -22.87 -1.90 -6.12
CA THR A 26 -23.91 -0.91 -6.42
C THR A 26 -23.34 0.14 -7.38
N PRO A 27 -23.87 0.32 -8.61
CA PRO A 27 -23.39 1.35 -9.55
C PRO A 27 -23.44 2.75 -8.94
N LYS A 28 -22.60 3.66 -9.44
CA LYS A 28 -22.48 5.05 -8.94
C LYS A 28 -23.82 5.80 -9.01
N GLU A 29 -24.67 5.42 -9.96
CA GLU A 29 -26.03 5.93 -10.17
C GLU A 29 -26.98 5.59 -9.02
N GLU A 30 -26.76 4.46 -8.34
CA GLU A 30 -27.62 3.93 -7.28
C GLU A 30 -27.08 4.23 -5.88
N ASN A 31 -25.76 4.42 -5.73
CA ASN A 31 -25.13 4.88 -4.49
C ASN A 31 -24.06 5.95 -4.74
N PRO A 32 -24.44 7.23 -4.84
CA PRO A 32 -23.50 8.33 -5.09
C PRO A 32 -22.51 8.57 -3.94
N ASP A 33 -22.79 8.06 -2.73
CA ASP A 33 -21.93 8.21 -1.55
C ASP A 33 -20.95 7.04 -1.35
N ASN A 34 -20.94 6.07 -2.26
CA ASN A 34 -20.03 4.93 -2.22
C ASN A 34 -18.56 5.38 -2.23
N TRP A 35 -17.92 5.30 -1.07
CA TRP A 35 -16.54 5.76 -0.87
C TRP A 35 -15.52 4.97 -1.71
N ARG A 36 -15.84 3.73 -2.14
CA ARG A 36 -14.98 2.89 -2.99
C ARG A 36 -15.09 3.20 -4.48
N GLN A 37 -16.15 3.88 -4.92
CA GLN A 37 -16.36 4.33 -6.30
C GLN A 37 -16.07 5.82 -6.50
N ARG A 38 -15.51 6.47 -5.48
CA ARG A 38 -14.97 7.82 -5.63
C ARG A 38 -13.82 7.80 -6.62
N ASP A 39 -13.67 8.91 -7.33
CA ASP A 39 -12.46 9.14 -8.14
C ASP A 39 -11.23 8.89 -7.25
N PRO A 40 -10.12 8.38 -7.81
CA PRO A 40 -8.92 8.11 -7.03
C PRO A 40 -8.56 9.33 -6.19
N ILE A 41 -8.20 9.13 -4.92
CA ILE A 41 -7.68 10.21 -4.09
C ILE A 41 -6.42 10.73 -4.79
N VAL A 42 -6.54 11.90 -5.40
CA VAL A 42 -5.38 12.58 -6.01
C VAL A 42 -4.61 13.19 -4.86
N LEU A 43 -3.41 12.67 -4.61
CA LEU A 43 -2.52 13.25 -3.61
C LEU A 43 -2.14 14.65 -4.08
N GLY A 44 -2.48 15.67 -3.29
CA GLY A 44 -1.96 17.00 -3.53
C GLY A 44 -0.44 17.02 -3.32
N PRO A 45 0.28 18.03 -3.83
CA PRO A 45 1.72 18.17 -3.58
C PRO A 45 2.11 18.15 -2.10
N HIS A 46 1.19 18.59 -1.22
CA HIS A 46 1.38 18.55 0.22
C HIS A 46 1.18 17.17 0.85
N ASP A 47 0.44 16.26 0.20
CA ASP A 47 0.09 14.93 0.71
C ASP A 47 1.10 13.85 0.27
N GLU A 48 1.94 14.14 -0.73
CA GLU A 48 3.02 13.23 -1.16
C GLU A 48 4.03 12.89 -0.04
N PHE A 49 4.06 13.70 1.04
CA PHE A 49 4.82 13.36 2.25
C PHE A 49 4.38 12.02 2.86
N LEU A 50 3.12 11.61 2.66
CA LEU A 50 2.61 10.31 3.11
C LEU A 50 3.25 9.16 2.33
N VAL A 51 3.51 9.36 1.04
CA VAL A 51 4.22 8.38 0.21
C VAL A 51 5.67 8.26 0.67
N ILE A 52 6.34 9.38 0.90
CA ILE A 52 7.70 9.40 1.49
C ILE A 52 7.70 8.69 2.85
N GLY A 53 6.69 8.97 3.68
CA GLY A 53 6.49 8.33 4.97
C GLY A 53 6.33 6.82 4.86
N ALA A 54 5.54 6.34 3.91
CA ALA A 54 5.33 4.92 3.64
C ALA A 54 6.63 4.23 3.20
N VAL A 55 7.38 4.83 2.27
CA VAL A 55 8.70 4.32 1.86
C VAL A 55 9.65 4.23 3.04
N ARG A 56 9.71 5.26 3.89
CA ARG A 56 10.57 5.26 5.08
C ARG A 56 10.13 4.26 6.13
N TYR A 57 8.83 4.08 6.30
CA TYR A 57 8.28 3.10 7.22
C TYR A 57 8.60 1.66 6.77
N ALA A 58 8.60 1.42 5.46
CA ALA A 58 8.97 0.13 4.88
C ALA A 58 10.46 -0.22 5.08
N ARG A 59 11.34 0.78 5.24
CA ARG A 59 12.78 0.55 5.51
C ARG A 59 12.97 -0.20 6.82
N GLY A 60 13.86 -1.19 6.83
CA GLY A 60 14.12 -2.03 8.01
C GLY A 60 12.97 -2.95 8.45
N ARG A 61 11.85 -3.00 7.70
CA ARG A 61 10.81 -4.02 7.88
C ARG A 61 11.05 -5.22 6.96
N ALA A 62 10.33 -6.29 7.29
CA ALA A 62 10.33 -7.56 6.58
C ALA A 62 8.87 -8.06 6.46
N THR A 63 8.04 -7.37 5.68
CA THR A 63 6.57 -7.52 5.70
C THR A 63 5.94 -7.18 4.36
N TYR A 64 4.70 -7.63 4.14
CA TYR A 64 3.85 -7.27 2.99
C TYR A 64 3.82 -5.77 2.67
N THR A 65 4.02 -4.91 3.68
CA THR A 65 4.16 -3.45 3.52
C THR A 65 5.20 -3.05 2.49
N VAL A 66 6.34 -3.77 2.38
CA VAL A 66 7.38 -3.42 1.40
C VAL A 66 6.88 -3.63 -0.02
N LYS A 67 6.32 -4.82 -0.30
CA LYS A 67 5.79 -5.15 -1.62
C LYS A 67 4.70 -4.17 -2.04
N GLU A 68 3.71 -3.92 -1.17
CA GLU A 68 2.60 -3.00 -1.46
C GLU A 68 3.09 -1.57 -1.70
N THR A 69 4.05 -1.10 -0.89
CA THR A 69 4.63 0.23 -1.07
C THR A 69 5.39 0.34 -2.39
N VAL A 70 6.20 -0.68 -2.72
CA VAL A 70 6.96 -0.70 -3.98
C VAL A 70 6.03 -0.75 -5.19
N ASP A 71 5.00 -1.60 -5.16
CA ASP A 71 4.01 -1.70 -6.24
C ASP A 71 3.30 -0.37 -6.47
N TRP A 72 2.87 0.29 -5.40
CA TRP A 72 2.22 1.58 -5.49
C TRP A 72 3.15 2.65 -6.06
N VAL A 73 4.38 2.75 -5.54
CA VAL A 73 5.36 3.76 -6.00
C VAL A 73 5.73 3.57 -7.47
N ILE A 74 5.93 2.34 -7.93
CA ILE A 74 6.23 2.07 -9.35
C ILE A 74 5.04 2.45 -10.23
N LYS A 75 3.82 2.08 -9.83
CA LYS A 75 2.61 2.36 -10.59
C LYS A 75 2.36 3.85 -10.77
N HIS A 76 2.65 4.64 -9.74
CA HIS A 76 2.37 6.07 -9.69
C HIS A 76 3.61 6.94 -9.85
N TRP A 77 4.74 6.37 -10.28
CA TRP A 77 6.01 7.09 -10.32
C TRP A 77 5.91 8.39 -11.10
N ASP A 78 5.32 8.34 -12.30
CA ASP A 78 5.20 9.51 -13.18
C ASP A 78 4.14 10.51 -12.72
N ASP A 79 3.27 10.13 -11.79
CA ASP A 79 2.29 11.03 -11.17
C ASP A 79 2.91 11.86 -10.02
N LEU A 80 4.04 11.42 -9.47
CA LEU A 80 4.70 12.06 -8.33
C LEU A 80 5.54 13.27 -8.75
N SER A 81 5.54 14.30 -7.91
CA SER A 81 6.40 15.47 -8.13
C SER A 81 7.89 15.09 -8.17
N ASP A 82 8.67 15.88 -8.92
CA ASP A 82 10.13 15.70 -9.01
C ASP A 82 10.81 15.68 -7.64
N ASN A 83 10.35 16.51 -6.71
CA ASN A 83 10.92 16.56 -5.38
C ASN A 83 10.69 15.25 -4.63
N THR A 84 9.47 14.73 -4.66
CA THR A 84 9.12 13.45 -4.03
C THR A 84 9.89 12.30 -4.66
N ARG A 85 9.95 12.23 -6.00
CA ARG A 85 10.78 11.26 -6.71
C ARG A 85 12.24 11.32 -6.30
N ARG A 86 12.82 12.52 -6.16
CA ARG A 86 14.21 12.70 -5.69
C ARG A 86 14.42 12.18 -4.26
N VAL A 87 13.49 12.47 -3.34
CA VAL A 87 13.59 12.00 -1.95
C VAL A 87 13.47 10.48 -1.87
N ILE A 88 12.46 9.90 -2.54
CA ILE A 88 12.28 8.43 -2.60
C ILE A 88 13.51 7.77 -3.22
N ALA A 89 14.03 8.31 -4.33
CA ALA A 89 15.22 7.77 -4.98
C ALA A 89 16.46 7.76 -4.08
N ARG A 90 16.65 8.81 -3.26
CA ARG A 90 17.71 8.84 -2.24
C ARG A 90 17.49 7.73 -1.21
N ASP A 91 16.30 7.64 -0.63
CA ASP A 91 16.00 6.71 0.46
C ASP A 91 16.11 5.25 0.00
N VAL A 92 15.66 4.93 -1.22
CA VAL A 92 15.77 3.60 -1.82
C VAL A 92 17.23 3.21 -2.08
N ARG A 93 18.04 4.12 -2.63
CA ARG A 93 19.47 3.87 -2.86
C ARG A 93 20.20 3.60 -1.55
N GLU A 94 19.88 4.36 -0.50
CA GLU A 94 20.44 4.16 0.84
C GLU A 94 20.02 2.81 1.41
N GLU A 95 18.75 2.44 1.33
CA GLU A 95 18.24 1.15 1.82
C GLU A 95 18.91 -0.03 1.10
N CYS A 96 18.97 -0.01 -0.24
CA CYS A 96 19.65 -1.04 -1.03
C CYS A 96 21.14 -1.12 -0.72
N ARG A 97 21.80 0.02 -0.48
CA ARG A 97 23.20 0.05 -0.05
C ARG A 97 23.37 -0.59 1.34
N ASN A 98 22.58 -0.17 2.32
CA ASN A 98 22.63 -0.71 3.68
C ASN A 98 22.41 -2.22 3.67
N ARG A 99 21.39 -2.69 2.93
CA ARG A 99 21.05 -4.10 2.71
C ARG A 99 22.20 -4.94 2.15
N ARG A 100 23.08 -4.35 1.34
CA ARG A 100 24.30 -4.99 0.80
C ARG A 100 25.51 -4.89 1.73
N ASP A 101 25.77 -3.70 2.28
CA ASP A 101 27.07 -3.36 2.88
C ASP A 101 27.10 -3.57 4.39
N THR A 102 26.00 -3.35 5.09
CA THR A 102 26.00 -3.20 6.56
C THR A 102 25.52 -4.46 7.28
N TYR A 103 24.79 -5.32 6.59
CA TYR A 103 24.16 -6.46 7.21
C TYR A 103 24.91 -7.77 6.96
N SER A 104 26.05 -7.94 7.62
CA SER A 104 26.78 -9.22 7.60
C SER A 104 26.00 -10.39 8.25
N GLN A 105 24.91 -10.11 8.97
CA GLN A 105 24.10 -11.08 9.74
C GLN A 105 22.59 -10.96 9.46
N ARG A 106 22.20 -10.83 8.17
CA ARG A 106 20.78 -10.75 7.82
C ARG A 106 20.08 -12.10 7.90
N THR A 107 18.95 -12.12 8.58
CA THR A 107 18.06 -13.29 8.65
C THR A 107 17.35 -13.49 7.32
N THR A 108 16.87 -14.71 7.05
CA THR A 108 16.02 -15.00 5.87
C THR A 108 14.85 -14.02 5.76
N LEU A 109 14.23 -13.69 6.89
CA LEU A 109 13.10 -12.78 6.97
C LEU A 109 13.47 -11.39 6.42
N THR A 110 14.61 -10.83 6.83
CA THR A 110 15.04 -9.54 6.28
C THR A 110 15.38 -9.59 4.80
N ARG A 111 15.80 -10.75 4.25
CA ARG A 111 16.19 -10.96 2.84
C ARG A 111 15.02 -11.10 1.88
N ILE A 112 13.84 -11.42 2.39
CA ILE A 112 12.66 -11.71 1.57
C ILE A 112 12.27 -10.52 0.67
N ASP A 113 12.49 -9.30 1.13
CA ASP A 113 12.09 -8.07 0.45
C ASP A 113 13.17 -7.50 -0.51
N ASP A 114 14.34 -8.14 -0.60
CA ASP A 114 15.39 -7.67 -1.52
C ASP A 114 14.96 -7.60 -2.99
N PRO A 115 14.19 -8.57 -3.53
CA PRO A 115 13.68 -8.48 -4.89
C PRO A 115 12.82 -7.23 -5.10
N ASP A 116 11.97 -6.86 -4.15
CA ASP A 116 11.10 -5.68 -4.25
C ASP A 116 11.90 -4.37 -4.20
N TRP A 117 12.85 -4.25 -3.26
CA TRP A 117 13.74 -3.08 -3.21
C TRP A 117 14.58 -2.94 -4.48
N ASN A 118 15.10 -4.05 -5.01
CA ASN A 118 15.88 -4.04 -6.25
C ASN A 118 15.01 -3.66 -7.46
N ARG A 119 13.75 -4.12 -7.51
CA ARG A 119 12.80 -3.75 -8.55
C ARG A 119 12.52 -2.25 -8.55
N LEU A 120 12.26 -1.66 -7.39
CA LEU A 120 12.09 -0.21 -7.27
C LEU A 120 13.35 0.55 -7.68
N LEU A 121 14.53 0.09 -7.23
CA LEU A 121 15.80 0.73 -7.59
C LEU A 121 16.07 0.68 -9.10
N ASN A 122 15.73 -0.42 -9.77
CA ASN A 122 15.89 -0.55 -11.22
C ASN A 122 14.94 0.39 -11.96
N HIS A 123 13.66 0.42 -11.57
CA HIS A 123 12.68 1.35 -12.12
C HIS A 123 13.13 2.82 -12.01
N ILE A 124 13.69 3.21 -10.86
CA ILE A 124 14.24 4.56 -10.62
C ILE A 124 15.45 4.87 -11.52
N LYS A 125 16.25 3.88 -11.91
CA LYS A 125 17.41 4.09 -12.80
C LYS A 125 16.99 4.21 -14.27
N GLU A 126 15.92 3.51 -14.65
CA GLU A 126 15.39 3.49 -16.01
C GLU A 126 14.53 4.73 -16.30
N SER A 127 13.84 5.23 -15.27
CA SER A 127 13.07 6.47 -15.32
C SER A 127 14.02 7.67 -15.27
N LYS A 128 14.24 8.32 -16.42
CA LYS A 128 15.08 9.53 -16.55
C LYS A 128 14.36 10.79 -16.13
#